data_AF-A0A3Q9GJM5-F1
#
_entry.id   AF-A0A3Q9GJM5-F1
#
_cell.length_a   1.000
_cell.length_b   1.000
_cell.length_c   1.000
_cell.angle_alpha   90.00
_cell.angle_beta   90.00
_cell.angle_gamma   90.00
#
_symmetry.space_group_name_H-M   'P 1'
#
loop_
_entity.id
_entity.type
_entity.pdbx_description
1 polymer ?
#
loop_
_entity_poly.entity_id
_entity_poly.type
_entity_poly.pdbx_seq_one_letter_code
_entity_poly.pdbx_strand_id
1 'polypeptide(L)'
;MGLLLMVVYTLIAAALSWYVHAIATDSAMEGARVGIAAGSASVAEARTRDLMTTTLSPTYAQNVSAHLTTSGIEVIVRSPVPGAGFLGKNMIEVRASALRE
;
A
#
# COMPACT_ATOMS: atom_id res chain seq x y z
N MET A 1 31.89 2.28 -15.04
CA MET A 1 30.80 1.28 -15.12
C MET A 1 29.98 1.19 -13.84
N GLY A 2 30.59 1.18 -12.64
CA GLY A 2 29.83 1.14 -11.38
C GLY A 2 28.83 2.29 -11.16
N LEU A 3 29.21 3.53 -11.50
CA LEU A 3 28.32 4.69 -11.34
C LEU A 3 27.05 4.58 -12.19
N LEU A 4 27.18 4.19 -13.46
CA LEU A 4 26.03 4.03 -14.35
C LEU A 4 25.06 2.98 -13.80
N LEU A 5 25.57 1.83 -13.36
CA LEU A 5 24.74 0.79 -12.76
C LEU A 5 24.04 1.28 -11.48
N MET A 6 24.73 2.01 -10.60
CA MET A 6 24.09 2.59 -9.41
C MET A 6 23.00 3.60 -9.77
N VAL A 7 23.23 4.48 -10.75
CA VAL A 7 22.23 5.47 -11.18
C VAL A 7 21.00 4.76 -11.75
N VAL A 8 21.20 3.82 -12.67
CA VAL A 8 20.10 3.05 -13.28
C VAL A 8 19.32 2.27 -12.22
N TYR A 9 20.02 1.59 -11.32
CA TYR A 9 19.39 0.86 -10.21
C TYR A 9 18.54 1.78 -9.34
N THR A 10 19.08 2.95 -8.97
CA THR A 10 18.38 3.91 -8.12
C THR A 10 17.13 4.46 -8.79
N LEU A 11 17.19 4.75 -10.10
CA LEU A 11 16.03 5.20 -10.86
C LEU A 11 14.94 4.12 -10.93
N ILE A 12 15.32 2.86 -11.19
CA ILE A 12 14.37 1.75 -11.21
C ILE A 12 13.74 1.55 -9.82
N ALA A 13 14.55 1.55 -8.75
CA ALA A 13 14.06 1.40 -7.39
C ALA A 13 13.11 2.54 -7.00
N ALA A 14 13.43 3.78 -7.37
CA ALA A 14 12.57 4.94 -7.13
C ALA A 14 11.24 4.84 -7.90
N ALA A 15 11.29 4.48 -9.19
CA ALA A 15 10.10 4.29 -10.01
C ALA A 15 9.19 3.17 -9.47
N LEU A 16 9.77 2.04 -9.08
CA LEU A 16 9.03 0.94 -8.46
C LEU A 16 8.45 1.34 -7.10
N SER A 17 9.18 2.09 -6.29
CA SER A 17 8.69 2.58 -4.99
C SER A 17 7.47 3.48 -5.17
N TRP A 18 7.53 4.40 -6.14
CA TRP A 18 6.41 5.24 -6.52
C TRP A 18 5.21 4.41 -7.01
N TYR A 19 5.46 3.42 -7.86
CA TYR A 19 4.43 2.52 -8.37
C TYR A 19 3.72 1.76 -7.24
N VAL A 20 4.46 1.17 -6.29
CA VAL A 20 3.89 0.49 -5.12
C VAL A 20 3.07 1.44 -4.26
N HIS A 21 3.57 2.66 -4.02
CA HIS A 21 2.85 3.69 -3.27
C HIS A 21 1.52 4.05 -3.95
N ALA A 22 1.53 4.25 -5.27
CA ALA A 22 0.34 4.59 -6.03
C ALA A 22 -0.73 3.49 -5.96
N ILE A 23 -0.34 2.23 -6.19
CA ILE A 23 -1.27 1.09 -6.12
C ILE A 23 -1.80 0.87 -4.70
N ALA A 24 -0.94 0.99 -3.68
CA ALA A 24 -1.37 0.88 -2.28
C ALA A 24 -2.37 1.98 -1.89
N THR A 25 -2.14 3.22 -2.34
CA THR A 25 -3.04 4.35 -2.08
C THR A 25 -4.40 4.13 -2.73
N ASP A 26 -4.42 3.76 -4.01
CA ASP A 26 -5.66 3.51 -4.74
C ASP A 26 -6.46 2.35 -4.12
N SER A 27 -5.77 1.24 -3.82
CA SER A 27 -6.37 0.07 -3.18
C SER A 27 -6.92 0.38 -1.79
N ALA A 28 -6.20 1.18 -0.99
CA ALA A 28 -6.61 1.55 0.36
C ALA A 28 -7.83 2.49 0.35
N MET A 29 -7.89 3.43 -0.60
CA MET A 29 -9.07 4.29 -0.78
C MET A 29 -10.31 3.48 -1.14
N GLU A 30 -10.18 2.56 -2.10
CA GLU A 30 -11.28 1.69 -2.50
C GLU A 30 -11.70 0.74 -1.37
N GLY A 31 -10.73 0.16 -0.66
CA GLY A 31 -11.01 -0.66 0.53
C GLY A 31 -11.76 0.12 1.62
N ALA A 32 -11.35 1.36 1.92
CA ALA A 32 -12.05 2.20 2.89
C ALA A 32 -13.50 2.48 2.48
N ARG A 33 -13.75 2.77 1.19
CA ARG A 33 -15.10 3.00 0.65
C ARG A 33 -15.98 1.78 0.77
N VAL A 34 -15.50 0.62 0.29
CA VAL A 34 -16.25 -0.64 0.35
C VAL A 34 -16.47 -1.07 1.81
N GLY A 35 -15.48 -0.87 2.67
CA GLY A 35 -15.59 -1.11 4.09
C GLY A 35 -16.69 -0.29 4.74
N ILE A 36 -16.82 1.00 4.41
CA ILE A 36 -17.86 1.87 4.97
C ILE A 36 -19.23 1.44 4.50
N ALA A 37 -19.39 1.15 3.21
CA ALA A 37 -20.64 0.63 2.67
C ALA A 37 -21.07 -0.67 3.38
N ALA A 38 -20.11 -1.50 3.77
CA ALA A 38 -20.35 -2.72 4.53
C ALA A 38 -20.37 -2.53 6.07
N GLY A 39 -20.04 -1.33 6.57
CA GLY A 39 -19.86 -1.06 8.00
C GLY A 39 -18.79 -1.91 8.68
N SER A 40 -17.78 -2.41 7.95
CA SER A 40 -16.83 -3.40 8.44
C SER A 40 -15.39 -3.11 8.03
N ALA A 41 -14.51 -3.02 9.02
CA ALA A 41 -13.07 -2.90 8.82
C ALA A 41 -12.45 -4.17 8.20
N SER A 42 -12.95 -5.37 8.52
CA SER A 42 -12.43 -6.60 7.93
C SER A 42 -12.71 -6.70 6.43
N VAL A 43 -13.84 -6.15 5.98
CA VAL A 43 -14.17 -6.02 4.55
C VAL A 43 -13.23 -5.03 3.87
N ALA A 44 -12.91 -3.91 4.52
CA ALA A 44 -11.94 -2.95 4.01
C ALA A 44 -10.55 -3.56 3.83
N GLU A 45 -10.08 -4.32 4.82
CA GLU A 45 -8.80 -5.02 4.79
C GLU A 45 -8.75 -6.05 3.66
N ALA A 46 -9.77 -6.92 3.59
CA ALA A 46 -9.86 -7.96 2.57
C ALA A 46 -9.87 -7.37 1.16
N ARG A 47 -10.67 -6.31 0.94
CA ARG A 47 -10.76 -5.65 -0.37
C ARG A 47 -9.46 -4.96 -0.76
N THR A 48 -8.82 -4.27 0.17
CA THR A 48 -7.51 -3.63 -0.07
C THR A 48 -6.47 -4.67 -0.46
N ARG A 49 -6.39 -5.78 0.28
CA ARG A 49 -5.45 -6.87 0.00
C ARG A 49 -5.71 -7.49 -1.37
N ASP A 50 -6.96 -7.80 -1.68
CA ASP A 50 -7.37 -8.36 -2.97
C ASP A 50 -6.87 -7.49 -4.14
N LEU A 51 -7.22 -6.21 -4.13
CA LEU A 51 -6.82 -5.24 -5.17
C LEU A 51 -5.30 -5.05 -5.29
N MET A 52 -4.58 -5.05 -4.17
CA MET A 52 -3.12 -5.01 -4.23
C MET A 52 -2.56 -6.28 -4.87
N THR A 53 -3.09 -7.46 -4.54
CA THR A 53 -2.60 -8.74 -5.06
C THR A 53 -2.96 -9.02 -6.52
N THR A 54 -3.92 -8.31 -7.11
CA THR A 54 -4.15 -8.39 -8.57
C THR A 54 -3.04 -7.74 -9.39
N THR A 55 -2.31 -6.79 -8.78
CA THR A 55 -1.36 -5.93 -9.49
C THR A 55 0.07 -6.13 -9.01
N LEU A 56 0.26 -6.34 -7.71
CA LEU A 56 1.55 -6.50 -7.05
C LEU A 56 1.71 -7.93 -6.54
N SER A 57 2.97 -8.34 -6.36
CA SER A 57 3.27 -9.58 -5.63
C SER A 57 2.64 -9.56 -4.22
N PRO A 58 2.13 -10.69 -3.71
CA PRO A 58 1.52 -10.79 -2.38
C PRO A 58 2.39 -10.27 -1.24
N THR A 59 3.71 -10.27 -1.39
CA THR A 59 4.66 -9.69 -0.43
C THR A 59 4.36 -8.22 -0.11
N TYR A 60 3.86 -7.45 -1.08
CA TYR A 60 3.52 -6.04 -0.87
C TYR A 60 2.18 -5.82 -0.15
N ALA A 61 1.34 -6.85 -0.01
CA ALA A 61 0.00 -6.76 0.60
C ALA A 61 -0.10 -7.50 1.95
N GLN A 62 1.03 -7.92 2.53
CA GLN A 62 1.06 -8.71 3.77
C GLN A 62 0.65 -7.90 5.00
N ASN A 63 0.94 -6.60 5.02
CA ASN A 63 0.66 -5.73 6.16
C ASN A 63 -0.35 -4.66 5.75
N VAL A 64 -1.62 -5.07 5.79
CA VAL A 64 -2.79 -4.23 5.55
C VAL A 64 -3.63 -4.32 6.82
N SER A 65 -3.99 -3.18 7.39
CA SER A 65 -4.87 -3.10 8.55
C SER A 65 -5.94 -2.06 8.32
N ALA A 66 -7.13 -2.29 8.85
CA ALA A 66 -8.22 -1.34 8.80
C ALA A 66 -8.83 -1.13 10.18
N HIS A 67 -9.29 0.09 10.44
CA HIS A 67 -9.90 0.49 11.69
C HIS A 67 -11.22 1.21 11.42
N LEU A 68 -12.28 0.73 12.04
CA LEU A 68 -13.55 1.44 12.10
C LEU A 68 -13.45 2.48 13.22
N THR A 69 -13.59 3.75 12.87
CA THR A 69 -13.58 4.88 13.79
C THR A 69 -14.98 5.49 13.87
N THR A 70 -15.18 6.47 14.76
CA THR A 70 -16.41 7.27 14.79
C THR A 70 -16.58 8.13 13.55
N SER A 71 -15.49 8.50 12.88
CA SER A 71 -15.50 9.32 11.66
C SER A 71 -15.65 8.51 10.38
N GLY A 72 -15.41 7.20 10.39
CA GLY A 72 -15.51 6.34 9.21
C GLY A 72 -14.57 5.14 9.29
N ILE A 73 -13.90 4.81 8.19
CA ILE A 73 -12.90 3.72 8.16
C ILE A 73 -11.57 4.26 7.70
N GLU A 74 -10.51 3.95 8.45
CA GLU A 74 -9.12 4.19 8.08
C GLU A 74 -8.47 2.86 7.67
N VAL A 75 -7.79 2.85 6.53
CA VAL A 75 -6.98 1.75 6.04
C VAL A 75 -5.52 2.18 6.03
N ILE A 76 -4.66 1.34 6.61
CA ILE A 76 -3.22 1.54 6.71
C ILE A 76 -2.54 0.37 5.99
N VAL A 77 -1.66 0.69 5.05
CA VAL A 77 -0.88 -0.29 4.29
C VAL A 77 0.60 -0.05 4.54
N ARG A 78 1.34 -1.11 4.87
CA ARG A 78 2.79 -1.09 5.08
C ARG A 78 3.47 -2.04 4.10
N SER A 79 4.06 -1.49 3.07
CA SER A 79 4.67 -2.25 1.97
C SER A 79 6.20 -2.12 2.01
N PRO A 80 6.97 -3.18 1.72
CA PRO A 80 8.42 -3.06 1.63
C PRO A 80 8.83 -2.13 0.48
N VAL A 81 9.93 -1.38 0.66
CA VAL A 81 10.50 -0.56 -0.42
C VAL A 81 11.19 -1.45 -1.46
N PRO A 82 10.80 -1.39 -2.75
CA PRO A 82 11.47 -2.12 -3.81
C PRO A 82 12.96 -1.78 -3.90
N GLY A 83 13.82 -2.80 -4.03
CA GLY A 83 15.28 -2.61 -4.12
C GLY A 83 15.96 -2.20 -2.81
N ALA A 84 15.24 -2.21 -1.68
CA ALA A 84 15.80 -1.84 -0.37
C ALA A 84 16.78 -2.88 0.23
N GLY A 85 17.05 -4.00 -0.45
CA GLY A 85 18.05 -4.99 -0.01
C GLY A 85 19.42 -4.38 0.32
N PHE A 86 19.78 -3.24 -0.28
CA PHE A 86 21.01 -2.50 0.00
C PHE A 86 20.84 -1.36 1.04
N LEU A 87 19.61 -0.88 1.27
CA LEU A 87 19.27 0.28 2.10
C LEU A 87 18.67 -0.10 3.46
N GLY A 88 18.47 -1.40 3.72
CA GLY A 88 17.86 -1.93 4.95
C GLY A 88 16.36 -2.23 4.82
N LYS A 89 15.73 -2.68 5.91
CA LYS A 89 14.29 -3.00 5.94
C LYS A 89 13.46 -1.71 6.04
N ASN A 90 13.30 -1.01 4.92
CA ASN A 90 12.44 0.17 4.84
C ASN A 90 11.03 -0.20 4.37
N MET A 91 10.03 0.48 4.92
CA MET A 91 8.61 0.28 4.58
C MET A 91 8.00 1.60 4.11
N ILE A 92 7.11 1.52 3.14
CA ILE A 92 6.22 2.58 2.67
C ILE A 92 4.93 2.43 3.49
N GLU A 93 4.58 3.43 4.30
CA GLU A 93 3.29 3.50 4.99
C GLU A 93 2.35 4.41 4.20
N VAL A 94 1.17 3.88 3.85
CA VAL A 94 0.09 4.60 3.19
C VAL A 94 -1.13 4.57 4.09
N ARG A 95 -1.81 5.71 4.21
CA ARG A 95 -3.06 5.85 4.96
C ARG A 95 -4.14 6.41 4.05
N ALA A 96 -5.29 5.76 4.06
CA ALA A 96 -6.48 6.23 3.38
C ALA A 96 -7.65 6.18 4.35
N SER A 97 -8.54 7.15 4.29
CA SER A 97 -9.76 7.15 5.07
C SER A 97 -10.96 7.46 4.19
N ALA A 98 -12.09 6.87 4.56
CA ALA A 98 -13.38 7.28 4.05
C ALA A 98 -14.23 7.75 5.25
N LEU A 99 -15.12 8.71 5.03
CA LEU A 99 -15.95 9.29 6.09
C LEU A 99 -17.34 8.65 6.10
N ARG A 100 -17.93 8.57 7.28
CA ARG A 100 -19.34 8.21 7.46
C ARG A 100 -20.18 9.47 7.35
N GLU A 101 -20.98 9.59 6.30
CA GLU A 101 -21.98 10.66 6.13
C GLU A 101 -23.15 10.51 7.12
#